data_AF-A0AAU6WF15-F1
#
_entry.id   AF-A0AAU6WF15-F1
#
_cell.length_a   1.000
_cell.length_b   1.000
_cell.length_c   1.000
_cell.angle_alpha   90.00
_cell.angle_beta   90.00
_cell.angle_gamma   90.00
#
_symmetry.space_group_name_H-M   'P 1'
#
loop_
_entity.id
_entity.type
_entity.pdbx_description
1 polymer ?
#
loop_
_entity_poly.entity_id
_entity_poly.type
_entity_poly.pdbx_seq_one_letter_code
_entity_poly.pdbx_strand_id
1 'polypeptide(L)'
;MTQNYEQNERPIQINNHIVVVNQKSTLLAYVLWFFLGQLGIHKFYLGQVVAGVVYLALGIIGWATTFILIGWVPLGVLWILLIIDLFTIPGTVQRINQRATRSFQ
;
A
#
# COMPACT_ATOMS: atom_id res chain seq x y z
N MET A 1 -35.61 30.15 39.39
CA MET A 1 -35.04 30.24 38.02
C MET A 1 -33.62 29.65 37.95
N THR A 2 -33.31 28.54 38.63
CA THR A 2 -31.90 28.05 38.73
C THR A 2 -31.71 26.52 38.64
N GLN A 3 -32.74 25.73 38.36
CA GLN A 3 -32.69 24.25 38.38
C GLN A 3 -32.10 23.59 37.11
N ASN A 4 -31.48 24.35 36.20
CA ASN A 4 -31.01 23.83 34.90
C ASN A 4 -29.48 23.64 34.81
N TYR A 5 -28.71 23.94 35.86
CA TYR A 5 -27.24 23.90 35.80
C TYR A 5 -26.63 22.56 36.21
N GLU A 6 -27.31 21.76 37.04
CA GLU A 6 -26.79 20.45 37.52
C GLU A 6 -27.01 19.27 36.54
N GLN A 7 -27.78 19.43 35.46
CA GLN A 7 -28.04 18.33 34.51
C GLN A 7 -26.93 18.13 33.45
N ASN A 8 -25.94 19.03 33.39
CA ASN A 8 -24.85 19.02 32.40
C ASN A 8 -23.52 18.49 32.95
N GLU A 9 -23.55 17.67 34.00
CA GLU A 9 -22.34 17.12 34.63
C GLU A 9 -22.11 15.64 34.28
N ARG A 10 -22.80 15.11 33.26
CA ARG A 10 -22.48 13.76 32.79
C ARG A 10 -21.02 13.80 32.31
N PRO A 11 -20.11 13.01 32.89
CA PRO A 11 -18.75 12.97 32.40
C PRO A 11 -18.82 12.63 30.91
N ILE A 12 -18.29 13.52 30.07
CA ILE A 12 -18.19 13.27 28.63
C ILE A 12 -17.36 12.00 28.53
N GLN A 13 -18.00 10.87 28.25
CA GLN A 13 -17.31 9.67 27.86
C GLN A 13 -16.76 9.96 26.47
N ILE A 14 -15.60 10.63 26.43
CA ILE A 14 -14.72 10.65 25.29
C ILE A 14 -14.37 9.19 25.07
N ASN A 15 -15.18 8.54 24.23
CA ASN A 15 -14.94 7.20 23.78
C ASN A 15 -13.62 7.27 23.01
N ASN A 16 -12.52 7.09 23.73
CA ASN A 16 -11.20 6.84 23.17
C ASN A 16 -11.27 5.46 22.52
N HIS A 17 -12.00 5.36 21.42
CA HIS A 17 -11.74 4.36 20.42
C HIS A 17 -10.35 4.73 19.90
N ILE A 18 -9.32 4.21 20.56
CA ILE A 18 -7.96 4.19 20.05
C ILE A 18 -8.05 3.38 18.77
N VAL A 19 -8.35 4.06 17.66
CA VAL A 19 -8.35 3.39 16.37
C VAL A 19 -6.90 3.10 16.09
N VAL A 20 -6.52 1.82 16.27
CA VAL A 20 -5.18 1.34 15.99
C VAL A 20 -5.00 1.42 14.47
N VAL A 21 -4.50 2.56 14.02
CA VAL A 21 -4.24 2.81 12.62
C VAL A 21 -3.06 1.93 12.23
N ASN A 22 -3.32 0.89 11.46
CA ASN A 22 -2.26 0.00 11.00
C ASN A 22 -1.40 0.71 9.95
N GLN A 23 -0.34 1.37 10.43
CA GLN A 23 0.63 2.08 9.60
C GLN A 23 1.37 1.06 8.72
N LYS A 24 1.35 1.26 7.40
CA LYS A 24 2.10 0.37 6.51
C LYS A 24 3.59 0.66 6.61
N SER A 25 4.39 -0.39 6.75
CA SER A 25 5.86 -0.29 6.81
C SER A 25 6.48 -0.25 5.42
N THR A 26 7.27 0.79 5.15
CA THR A 26 8.09 0.93 3.94
C THR A 26 9.15 -0.16 3.84
N LEU A 27 9.74 -0.56 4.97
CA LEU A 27 10.75 -1.62 5.01
C LEU A 27 10.16 -2.95 4.53
N LEU A 28 8.95 -3.27 4.98
CA LEU A 28 8.27 -4.49 4.57
C LEU A 28 7.92 -4.45 3.06
N ALA A 29 7.54 -3.28 2.53
CA ALA A 29 7.34 -3.11 1.10
C ALA A 29 8.62 -3.37 0.28
N TYR A 30 9.79 -2.93 0.76
CA TYR A 30 11.07 -3.22 0.11
C TYR A 30 11.46 -4.69 0.21
N VAL A 31 11.20 -5.35 1.35
CA VAL A 31 11.44 -6.79 1.50
C VAL A 31 10.57 -7.58 0.49
N LEU A 32 9.28 -7.25 0.40
CA LEU A 32 8.39 -7.86 -0.58
C LEU A 32 8.82 -7.57 -2.02
N TRP A 33 9.30 -6.35 -2.30
CA TRP A 33 9.81 -5.97 -3.61
C TRP A 33 11.08 -6.77 -3.98
N PHE A 34 11.99 -7.01 -3.03
CA PHE A 34 13.21 -7.76 -3.29
C PHE A 34 12.95 -9.24 -3.57
N PHE A 35 12.10 -9.89 -2.77
CA PHE A 35 11.81 -11.32 -2.92
C PHE A 35 10.76 -11.61 -4.00
N LEU A 36 9.71 -10.80 -4.10
CA LEU A 36 8.52 -11.04 -4.93
C LEU A 36 8.31 -9.93 -5.98
N GLY A 37 9.30 -9.09 -6.24
CA GLY A 37 9.20 -7.98 -7.20
C GLY A 37 8.83 -8.44 -8.61
N GLN A 38 9.41 -9.56 -9.06
CA GLN A 38 9.09 -10.12 -10.37
C GLN A 38 7.63 -10.59 -10.52
N LEU A 39 6.95 -10.86 -9.41
CA LEU A 39 5.54 -11.23 -9.37
C LEU A 39 4.62 -10.02 -9.11
N GLY A 40 5.17 -8.85 -8.75
CA GLY A 40 4.41 -7.63 -8.46
C GLY A 40 3.72 -7.60 -7.10
N ILE A 41 4.07 -8.50 -6.17
CA ILE A 41 3.30 -8.70 -4.93
C ILE A 41 3.39 -7.50 -3.97
N HIS A 42 4.48 -6.72 -4.03
CA HIS A 42 4.64 -5.49 -3.26
C HIS A 42 3.56 -4.44 -3.55
N LYS A 43 3.00 -4.41 -4.78
CA LYS A 43 1.89 -3.51 -5.14
C LYS A 43 0.58 -3.88 -4.47
N PHE A 44 0.31 -5.18 -4.29
CA PHE A 44 -0.86 -5.64 -3.56
C PHE A 44 -0.78 -5.27 -2.08
N TYR A 45 0.41 -5.35 -1.47
CA TYR A 45 0.62 -4.89 -0.10
C TYR A 45 0.35 -3.40 0.09
N LEU A 46 0.70 -2.58 -0.92
CA LEU A 46 0.42 -1.14 -0.96
C LEU A 46 -1.04 -0.81 -1.32
N GLY A 47 -1.91 -1.80 -1.55
CA GLY A 47 -3.30 -1.59 -1.95
C GLY A 47 -3.50 -1.18 -3.41
N GLN A 48 -2.44 -1.26 -4.23
CA GLN A 48 -2.47 -0.96 -5.67
C GLN A 48 -2.75 -2.24 -6.47
N VAL A 49 -3.94 -2.82 -6.32
CA VAL A 49 -4.31 -4.12 -6.93
C VAL A 49 -4.16 -4.11 -8.44
N VAL A 50 -4.63 -3.06 -9.13
CA VAL A 50 -4.53 -2.94 -10.60
C VAL A 50 -3.08 -3.00 -11.06
N ALA A 51 -2.19 -2.24 -10.42
CA ALA A 51 -0.77 -2.26 -10.74
C ALA A 51 -0.13 -3.63 -10.45
N GLY A 52 -0.50 -4.27 -9.34
CA GLY A 52 -0.04 -5.62 -9.02
C GLY A 52 -0.43 -6.66 -10.07
N VAL A 53 -1.68 -6.61 -10.56
CA VAL A 53 -2.15 -7.51 -11.63
C VAL A 53 -1.41 -7.27 -12.94
N VAL A 54 -1.09 -6.02 -13.28
CA VAL A 54 -0.28 -5.71 -14.48
C VAL A 54 1.11 -6.34 -14.38
N TYR A 55 1.79 -6.23 -13.22
CA TYR A 55 3.10 -6.85 -13.03
C TYR A 55 3.02 -8.37 -13.08
N LEU A 56 1.99 -8.97 -12.47
CA LEU A 56 1.76 -10.41 -12.52
C LEU A 56 1.54 -10.88 -13.96
N ALA A 57 0.72 -10.17 -14.73
CA ALA A 57 0.48 -10.47 -16.14
C ALA A 57 1.75 -10.31 -16.99
N LEU A 58 2.52 -9.22 -16.81
CA LEU A 58 3.79 -9.02 -17.49
C LEU A 58 4.82 -10.10 -17.12
N GLY A 59 4.86 -10.51 -15.86
CA GLY A 59 5.70 -11.60 -15.39
C GLY A 59 5.33 -12.92 -16.04
N ILE A 60 4.05 -13.32 -15.97
CA ILE A 60 3.56 -14.58 -16.56
C ILE A 60 3.77 -14.59 -18.08
N ILE A 61 3.35 -13.53 -18.78
CA ILE A 61 3.53 -13.42 -20.23
C ILE A 61 5.01 -13.39 -20.58
N GLY A 62 5.81 -12.63 -19.84
CA GLY A 62 7.25 -12.54 -20.05
C GLY A 62 7.94 -13.89 -19.91
N TRP A 63 7.74 -14.59 -18.80
CA TRP A 63 8.30 -15.91 -18.57
C TRP A 63 7.80 -16.95 -19.59
N ALA A 64 6.51 -16.91 -19.94
CA ALA A 64 5.93 -17.81 -20.95
C ALA A 64 6.49 -17.56 -22.36
N THR A 65 6.70 -16.30 -22.74
CA THR A 65 7.24 -15.91 -24.06
C THR A 65 8.76 -16.01 -24.14
N THR A 66 9.47 -16.11 -23.02
CA THR A 66 10.92 -16.40 -22.99
C THR A 66 11.25 -17.74 -23.65
N PHE A 67 10.34 -18.73 -23.57
CA PHE A 67 10.48 -20.00 -24.30
C PHE A 67 10.56 -19.84 -25.83
N ILE A 68 10.03 -18.73 -26.38
CA ILE A 68 9.97 -18.44 -27.82
C ILE A 68 11.04 -17.38 -28.20
N LEU A 69 12.02 -17.09 -27.31
CA LEU A 69 13.04 -16.04 -27.47
C LEU A 69 12.51 -14.58 -27.57
N ILE A 70 11.19 -14.36 -27.46
CA ILE A 70 10.56 -13.03 -27.54
C ILE A 70 10.36 -12.40 -26.14
N GLY A 71 10.40 -13.20 -25.07
CA GLY A 71 10.15 -12.76 -23.70
C GLY A 71 11.14 -11.76 -23.11
N TRP A 72 12.29 -11.52 -23.75
CA TRP A 72 13.28 -10.55 -23.28
C TRP A 72 12.74 -9.11 -23.24
N VAL A 73 11.84 -8.75 -24.15
CA VAL A 73 11.22 -7.41 -24.18
C VAL A 73 10.33 -7.17 -22.95
N PRO A 74 9.30 -8.00 -22.67
CA PRO A 74 8.46 -7.81 -21.48
C PRO A 74 9.25 -7.97 -20.17
N LEU A 75 10.26 -8.84 -20.12
CA LEU A 75 11.15 -8.93 -18.96
C LEU A 75 11.94 -7.63 -18.77
N GLY A 76 12.54 -7.08 -19.83
CA GLY A 76 13.27 -5.81 -19.77
C GLY A 76 12.40 -4.65 -19.28
N VAL A 77 11.16 -4.56 -19.77
CA VAL A 77 10.18 -3.58 -19.28
C VAL A 77 9.88 -3.80 -17.79
N LEU A 78 9.65 -5.04 -17.37
CA LEU A 78 9.39 -5.38 -15.97
C LEU A 78 10.58 -5.00 -15.05
N TRP A 79 11.82 -5.19 -15.50
CA TRP A 79 13.02 -4.76 -14.79
C TRP A 79 13.10 -3.23 -14.66
N ILE A 80 12.80 -2.48 -15.72
CA ILE A 80 12.75 -1.01 -15.67
C ILE A 80 11.67 -0.54 -14.69
N LEU A 81 10.48 -1.15 -14.77
CA LEU A 81 9.36 -0.87 -13.89
C LEU A 81 9.68 -1.17 -12.41
N LEU A 82 10.48 -2.21 -12.13
CA LEU A 82 10.96 -2.50 -10.77
C LEU A 82 11.90 -1.43 -10.23
N ILE A 83 12.76 -0.85 -11.07
CA ILE A 83 13.63 0.26 -10.68
C ILE A 83 12.81 1.53 -10.39
N ILE A 84 11.79 1.82 -11.20
CA ILE A 84 10.89 2.96 -10.97
C ILE A 84 10.14 2.81 -9.63
N ASP A 85 9.77 1.57 -9.29
CA ASP A 85 9.11 1.29 -8.02
C ASP A 85 9.97 1.56 -6.80
N LEU A 86 11.29 1.40 -6.89
CA LEU A 86 12.22 1.74 -5.81
C LEU A 86 12.03 3.20 -5.36
N PHE A 87 11.78 4.11 -6.30
CA PHE A 87 11.51 5.52 -6.02
C PHE A 87 10.04 5.81 -5.67
N THR A 88 9.11 4.97 -6.13
CA THR A 88 7.66 5.19 -5.97
C THR A 88 7.10 4.66 -4.64
N ILE A 89 7.70 3.61 -4.09
CA ILE A 89 7.34 3.00 -2.80
C ILE A 89 7.28 4.02 -1.64
N PRO A 90 8.31 4.87 -1.39
CA PRO A 90 8.29 5.79 -0.25
C PRO A 90 7.14 6.81 -0.34
N GLY A 91 6.88 7.35 -1.53
CA GLY A 91 5.76 8.27 -1.75
C GLY A 91 4.40 7.61 -1.59
N THR A 92 4.28 6.33 -1.96
CA THR A 92 3.03 5.57 -1.81
C THR A 92 2.72 5.29 -0.34
N VAL A 93 3.71 4.87 0.44
CA VAL A 93 3.52 4.55 1.87
C VAL A 93 3.15 5.80 2.66
N GLN A 94 3.79 6.94 2.40
CA GLN A 94 3.45 8.21 3.04
C GLN A 94 2.00 8.62 2.79
N ARG A 95 1.50 8.46 1.56
CA ARG A 95 0.10 8.76 1.21
C ARG A 95 -0.89 7.86 1.94
N ILE A 96 -0.59 6.57 2.08
CA ILE A 96 -1.46 5.62 2.77
C ILE A 96 -1.54 5.96 4.27
N ASN A 97 -0.39 6.24 4.88
CA ASN A 97 -0.30 6.55 6.30
C ASN A 97 -1.01 7.88 6.65
N GLN A 98 -0.88 8.92 5.80
CA GLN A 98 -1.60 10.19 5.98
C GLN A 98 -3.12 10.08 5.85
N ARG A 99 -3.62 9.27 4.91
CA ARG A 99 -5.06 9.02 4.75
C ARG A 99 -5.64 8.35 5.97
N ALA A 100 -4.89 7.39 6.52
CA ALA A 100 -5.29 6.70 7.71
C ALA A 100 -5.35 7.67 8.91
N THR A 101 -4.45 8.64 9.02
CA THR A 101 -4.54 9.67 10.09
C THR A 101 -5.72 10.64 9.92
N ARG A 102 -6.09 11.02 8.68
CA ARG A 102 -7.14 12.02 8.42
C ARG A 102 -8.57 11.53 8.63
N SER A 103 -8.84 10.22 8.61
CA SER A 103 -10.18 9.69 8.87
C SER A 103 -10.62 9.78 10.34
N PHE A 104 -9.75 10.32 11.22
CA PHE A 104 -10.00 10.45 12.67
C PHE A 104 -10.07 11.89 13.16
N GLN A 105 -9.94 12.87 12.25
CA GLN A 105 -10.21 14.30 12.52
C GLN A 105 -11.59 14.65 12.01
#